data_AF-A0A2N2JMB6-F1
#
_entry.id   AF-A0A2N2JMB6-F1
#
_cell.length_a   1.000
_cell.length_b   1.000
_cell.length_c   1.000
_cell.angle_alpha   90.00
_cell.angle_beta   90.00
_cell.angle_gamma   90.00
#
_symmetry.space_group_name_H-M   'P 1'
#
loop_
_entity.id
_entity.type
_entity.pdbx_description
1 polymer ?
#
loop_
_entity_poly.entity_id
_entity_poly.type
_entity_poly.pdbx_seq_one_letter_code
_entity_poly.pdbx_strand_id
1 'polypeptide(L)'
;MGMATQLHDPTSRARARAEAMNWKPRNVVWELTLACNLRCGHCGSRAGEARADELTTEEALRVAGELAALGAELVTLSGGEPTLRPDWDLIASALVERGVRVNLVTNGWTRTEADATALARRVRAAGLSNVGVSLDGPEAIHDRVRGKGTFRRSRATLQRLVAEGVSVGVLTTIQRLNLNHLEETRAAAAEAGASMWRLQLGKPMGSLADRPDWTLAPEDLLTLIPRLARMKREPGPALFVGDSLGYYGSHDKVLRGRGWRGRDECWRGCQAGMQALGIESDGGLKGCLSLQAKPGGRDVFREASVRDAPLADLWYRPGMFAYNRDFEASSLTGFCGGCRHAKACRGGARCVSAAFTGALAEDPYCYHRVASLARGEWRRDLVQHAAAAAAVFSLSVGAACGDAATTPGVIDDGASVSDVDATPDAAVSDTVGLDTAAPPADSAVIDTCCETDYGLPPDTITPDAHALDTAEPPEDTTAVDACCETDYGLPPDASPADTSPATDADAVDCTDVCCDCDYGVPPPPECCP
;
A
#
# COMPACT_ATOMS: atom_id res chain seq x y z
N MET A 1 54.33 4.53 -1.45
CA MET A 1 53.04 5.24 -1.45
C MET A 1 51.95 4.18 -1.47
N GLY A 2 51.38 3.86 -0.31
CA GLY A 2 50.31 2.87 -0.22
C GLY A 2 49.01 3.47 -0.76
N MET A 3 48.44 2.84 -1.79
CA MET A 3 47.07 3.13 -2.20
C MET A 3 46.14 2.64 -1.09
N ALA A 4 45.57 3.58 -0.34
CA ALA A 4 44.50 3.29 0.59
C ALA A 4 43.29 2.84 -0.23
N THR A 5 42.94 1.57 -0.13
CA THR A 5 41.64 1.05 -0.53
C THR A 5 40.59 1.80 0.28
N GLN A 6 39.90 2.75 -0.33
CA GLN A 6 38.73 3.37 0.27
C GLN A 6 37.66 2.28 0.43
N LEU A 7 37.57 1.72 1.62
CA LEU A 7 36.40 0.96 2.08
C LEU A 7 35.22 1.94 2.02
N HIS A 8 34.42 1.88 0.96
CA HIS A 8 33.22 2.70 0.83
C HIS A 8 32.27 2.41 1.99
N ASP A 9 31.94 3.44 2.78
CA ASP A 9 31.01 3.37 3.91
C ASP A 9 29.68 2.74 3.46
N PRO A 10 29.24 1.63 4.05
CA PRO A 10 27.96 0.98 3.74
C PRO A 10 26.77 1.94 3.78
N THR A 11 26.81 2.94 4.67
CA THR A 11 25.77 3.97 4.81
C THR A 11 25.70 4.85 3.56
N SER A 12 26.85 5.21 2.98
CA SER A 12 26.91 5.99 1.74
C SER A 12 26.30 5.24 0.55
N ARG A 13 26.48 3.92 0.48
CA ARG A 13 25.87 3.07 -0.57
C ARG A 13 24.37 2.90 -0.39
N ALA A 14 23.91 2.63 0.83
CA ALA A 14 22.49 2.50 1.14
C ALA A 14 21.73 3.82 0.84
N ARG A 15 22.33 4.95 1.21
CA ARG A 15 21.83 6.28 0.86
C ARG A 15 21.78 6.51 -0.65
N ALA A 16 22.87 6.25 -1.37
CA ALA A 16 22.90 6.41 -2.83
C ALA A 16 21.87 5.53 -3.53
N ARG A 17 21.66 4.29 -3.08
CA ARG A 17 20.61 3.40 -3.60
C ARG A 17 19.22 3.96 -3.32
N ALA A 18 18.95 4.40 -2.09
CA ALA A 18 17.66 4.99 -1.74
C ALA A 18 17.38 6.26 -2.55
N GLU A 19 18.39 7.11 -2.76
CA GLU A 19 18.29 8.31 -3.59
C GLU A 19 18.05 7.96 -5.07
N ALA A 20 18.80 6.99 -5.63
CA ALA A 20 18.61 6.51 -7.00
C ALA A 20 17.22 5.88 -7.23
N MET A 21 16.69 5.18 -6.22
CA MET A 21 15.34 4.61 -6.24
C MET A 21 14.25 5.60 -5.79
N ASN A 22 14.62 6.85 -5.48
CA ASN A 22 13.74 7.91 -4.98
C ASN A 22 12.91 7.51 -3.74
N TRP A 23 13.50 6.72 -2.84
CA TRP A 23 12.89 6.30 -1.58
C TRP A 23 12.97 7.40 -0.53
N LYS A 24 11.80 7.99 -0.24
CA LYS A 24 11.60 9.05 0.75
C LYS A 24 10.30 8.77 1.50
N PRO A 25 10.19 9.04 2.81
CA PRO A 25 8.99 8.76 3.59
C PRO A 25 7.87 9.76 3.26
N ARG A 26 7.37 9.74 2.02
CA ARG A 26 6.35 10.67 1.51
C ARG A 26 5.07 10.60 2.32
N ASN A 27 4.67 9.39 2.74
CA ASN A 27 3.48 9.15 3.53
C ASN A 27 3.83 8.55 4.89
N VAL A 28 3.55 9.27 5.96
CA VAL A 28 3.87 8.83 7.32
C VAL A 28 2.60 8.65 8.12
N VAL A 29 2.48 7.53 8.82
CA VAL A 29 1.42 7.30 9.79
C VAL A 29 2.06 7.31 11.17
N TRP A 30 1.64 8.25 12.01
CA TRP A 30 2.22 8.47 13.32
C TRP A 30 1.20 8.24 14.41
N GLU A 31 1.42 7.19 15.20
CA GLU A 31 0.71 6.93 16.44
C GLU A 31 1.18 7.89 17.53
N LEU A 32 0.39 8.90 17.88
CA LEU A 32 0.79 9.90 18.89
C LEU A 32 0.71 9.40 20.33
N THR A 33 -0.21 8.45 20.57
CA THR A 33 -0.43 7.80 21.85
C THR A 33 -1.10 6.44 21.63
N LEU A 34 -0.90 5.46 22.52
CA LEU A 34 -1.68 4.22 22.56
C LEU A 34 -2.94 4.36 23.44
N ALA A 35 -3.06 5.46 24.18
CA ALA A 35 -4.23 5.75 24.98
C ALA A 35 -5.48 5.82 24.09
N CYS A 36 -6.55 5.14 24.49
CA CYS A 36 -7.83 5.17 23.80
C CYS A 36 -8.97 5.13 24.82
N ASN A 37 -10.02 5.91 24.56
CA ASN A 37 -11.24 5.95 25.34
C ASN A 37 -12.26 4.88 24.90
N LEU A 38 -11.97 4.10 23.85
CA LEU A 38 -12.79 2.99 23.37
C LEU A 38 -12.02 1.65 23.44
N ARG A 39 -12.74 0.54 23.27
CA ARG A 39 -12.17 -0.82 23.21
C ARG A 39 -12.78 -1.60 22.03
N CYS A 40 -12.62 -1.04 20.82
CA CYS A 40 -13.24 -1.57 19.59
C CYS A 40 -12.86 -3.04 19.35
N GLY A 41 -13.83 -3.85 18.94
CA GLY A 41 -13.63 -5.28 18.71
C GLY A 41 -12.68 -5.60 17.55
N HIS A 42 -12.53 -4.67 16.60
CA HIS A 42 -11.63 -4.80 15.45
C HIS A 42 -10.30 -4.03 15.59
N CYS A 43 -10.01 -3.44 16.76
CA CYS A 43 -8.87 -2.56 16.94
C CYS A 43 -7.54 -3.26 16.61
N GLY A 44 -6.83 -2.79 15.58
CA GLY A 44 -5.57 -3.39 15.14
C GLY A 44 -4.41 -3.25 16.13
N SER A 45 -4.39 -2.19 16.92
CA SER A 45 -3.35 -1.94 17.94
C SER A 45 -3.71 -2.47 19.33
N ARG A 46 -4.95 -2.97 19.53
CA ARG A 46 -5.53 -3.22 20.87
C ARG A 46 -5.31 -2.02 21.81
N ALA A 47 -5.59 -0.84 21.29
CA ALA A 47 -5.34 0.41 21.98
C ALA A 47 -6.14 0.51 23.29
N GLY A 48 -5.56 1.21 24.27
CA GLY A 48 -6.16 1.30 25.59
C GLY A 48 -5.44 2.26 26.50
N GLU A 49 -4.43 1.78 27.23
CA GLU A 49 -3.58 2.63 28.05
C GLU A 49 -2.46 3.24 27.20
N ALA A 50 -2.00 4.43 27.58
CA ALA A 50 -0.79 5.02 27.00
C ALA A 50 0.40 4.07 27.18
N ARG A 51 1.36 4.11 26.23
CA ARG A 51 2.65 3.45 26.50
C ARG A 51 3.34 4.15 27.68
N ALA A 52 4.15 3.41 28.43
CA ALA A 52 4.85 3.96 29.59
C ALA A 52 5.87 5.04 29.23
N ASP A 53 6.41 4.99 28.00
CA ASP A 53 7.52 5.83 27.53
C ASP A 53 7.17 6.50 26.19
N GLU A 54 5.99 7.13 26.12
CA GLU A 54 5.59 7.91 24.94
C GLU A 54 6.49 9.12 24.75
N LEU A 55 6.68 9.51 23.49
CA LEU A 55 7.49 10.68 23.13
C LEU A 55 6.97 11.91 23.86
N THR A 56 7.88 12.63 24.50
CA THR A 56 7.59 13.94 25.06
C THR A 56 7.21 14.94 23.96
N THR A 57 6.64 16.09 24.33
CA THR A 57 6.34 17.17 23.37
C THR A 57 7.59 17.63 22.62
N GLU A 58 8.72 17.77 23.31
CA GLU A 58 9.99 18.17 22.71
C GLU A 58 10.48 17.16 21.67
N GLU A 59 10.44 15.86 22.01
CA GLU A 59 10.81 14.80 21.08
C GLU A 59 9.89 14.75 19.87
N ALA A 60 8.58 14.91 20.07
CA ALA A 60 7.62 14.95 18.97
C ALA A 60 7.86 16.16 18.05
N LEU A 61 8.14 17.34 18.60
CA LEU A 61 8.46 18.52 17.80
C LEU A 61 9.77 18.35 17.01
N ARG A 62 10.78 17.69 17.60
CA ARG A 62 12.00 17.31 16.89
C ARG A 62 11.69 16.36 15.72
N VAL A 63 10.93 15.30 15.96
CA VAL A 63 10.55 14.32 14.92
C VAL A 63 9.74 14.99 13.81
N ALA A 64 8.83 15.91 14.13
CA ALA A 64 8.11 16.70 13.12
C ALA A 64 9.07 17.51 12.21
N GLY A 65 10.10 18.13 12.80
CA GLY A 65 11.15 18.82 12.05
C GLY A 65 11.96 17.89 11.16
N GLU A 66 12.35 16.73 11.69
CA GLU A 66 13.11 15.72 10.94
C GLU A 66 12.28 15.15 9.78
N LEU A 67 11.00 14.82 10.00
CA LEU A 67 10.10 14.35 8.94
C LEU A 67 10.01 15.32 7.76
N ALA A 68 9.81 16.60 8.05
CA ALA A 68 9.80 17.63 7.00
C ALA A 68 11.13 17.69 6.25
N ALA A 69 12.27 17.64 6.97
CA ALA A 69 13.59 17.66 6.37
C ALA A 69 13.90 16.40 5.51
N LEU A 70 13.32 15.24 5.85
CA LEU A 70 13.39 14.03 5.03
C LEU A 70 12.48 14.06 3.78
N GLY A 71 11.63 15.08 3.65
CA GLY A 71 10.70 15.23 2.53
C GLY A 71 9.39 14.46 2.72
N ALA A 72 8.90 14.34 3.95
CA ALA A 72 7.53 13.89 4.18
C ALA A 72 6.53 14.86 3.52
N GLU A 73 5.57 14.33 2.78
CA GLU A 73 4.57 15.12 2.05
C GLU A 73 3.21 15.08 2.73
N LEU A 74 2.94 13.98 3.44
CA LEU A 74 1.73 13.73 4.17
C LEU A 74 2.05 12.99 5.47
N VAL A 75 1.58 13.53 6.59
CA VAL A 75 1.58 12.86 7.89
C VAL A 75 0.15 12.67 8.35
N THR A 76 -0.27 11.43 8.55
CA THR A 76 -1.52 11.13 9.25
C THR A 76 -1.23 10.88 10.72
N LEU A 77 -1.73 11.78 11.56
CA LEU A 77 -1.78 11.62 13.00
C LEU A 77 -2.88 10.63 13.35
N SER A 78 -2.46 9.57 14.01
CA SER A 78 -3.29 8.48 14.50
C SER A 78 -2.89 8.21 15.96
N GLY A 79 -3.28 7.07 16.49
CA GLY A 79 -3.13 6.74 17.90
C GLY A 79 -4.14 5.69 18.29
N GLY A 80 -4.10 5.24 19.54
CA GLY A 80 -5.32 4.76 20.17
C GLY A 80 -6.45 5.76 19.91
N GLU A 81 -6.40 6.91 20.55
CA GLU A 81 -7.16 8.09 20.16
C GLU A 81 -6.24 9.32 20.27
N PRO A 82 -5.78 9.89 19.14
CA PRO A 82 -4.80 10.99 19.16
C PRO A 82 -5.31 12.21 19.93
N THR A 83 -6.62 12.45 19.96
CA THR A 83 -7.18 13.62 20.65
C THR A 83 -7.07 13.55 22.18
N LEU A 84 -6.70 12.39 22.74
CA LEU A 84 -6.40 12.24 24.17
C LEU A 84 -5.02 12.77 24.55
N ARG A 85 -4.10 12.90 23.59
CA ARG A 85 -2.79 13.50 23.81
C ARG A 85 -2.92 15.03 23.88
N PRO A 86 -2.59 15.71 24.98
CA PRO A 86 -2.93 17.14 25.15
C PRO A 86 -2.35 18.08 24.07
N ASP A 87 -1.15 17.79 23.57
CA ASP A 87 -0.34 18.58 22.64
C ASP A 87 -0.42 18.10 21.17
N TRP A 88 -1.42 17.28 20.80
CA TRP A 88 -1.53 16.75 19.44
C TRP A 88 -1.62 17.85 18.36
N ASP A 89 -2.29 18.95 18.66
CA ASP A 89 -2.48 20.08 17.73
C ASP A 89 -1.22 20.93 17.58
N LEU A 90 -0.40 21.03 18.63
CA LEU A 90 0.92 21.66 18.55
C LEU A 90 1.84 20.87 17.59
N ILE A 91 1.83 19.54 17.68
CA ILE A 91 2.60 18.66 16.78
C ILE A 91 2.08 18.79 15.33
N ALA A 92 0.76 18.84 15.16
CA ALA A 92 0.13 19.05 13.85
C ALA A 92 0.53 20.41 13.24
N SER A 93 0.42 21.51 13.99
CA SER A 93 0.82 22.83 13.53
C SER A 93 2.29 22.88 13.13
N ALA A 94 3.19 22.25 13.91
CA ALA A 94 4.61 22.23 13.61
C ALA A 94 4.94 21.56 12.26
N LEU A 95 4.20 20.51 11.90
CA LEU A 95 4.27 19.86 10.58
C LEU A 95 3.71 20.75 9.47
N VAL A 96 2.52 21.33 9.68
CA VAL A 96 1.87 22.22 8.70
C VAL A 96 2.72 23.45 8.39
N GLU A 97 3.30 24.09 9.40
CA GLU A 97 4.21 25.24 9.26
C GLU A 97 5.46 24.92 8.42
N ARG A 98 5.82 23.64 8.29
CA ARG A 98 6.94 23.15 7.47
C ARG A 98 6.51 22.66 6.08
N GLY A 99 5.26 22.93 5.70
CA GLY A 99 4.72 22.53 4.39
C GLY A 99 4.32 21.06 4.29
N VAL A 100 4.27 20.33 5.42
CA VAL A 100 3.79 18.95 5.44
C VAL A 100 2.27 18.96 5.56
N ARG A 101 1.56 18.24 4.70
CA ARG A 101 0.11 18.07 4.86
C ARG A 101 -0.17 17.18 6.05
N VAL A 102 -1.18 17.53 6.84
CA VAL A 102 -1.52 16.79 8.05
C VAL A 102 -2.97 16.33 8.01
N ASN A 103 -3.15 15.03 8.21
CA ASN A 103 -4.45 14.41 8.46
C ASN A 103 -4.55 13.97 9.91
N LEU A 104 -5.77 13.89 10.44
CA LEU A 104 -6.05 13.28 11.73
C LEU A 104 -7.06 12.16 11.56
N VAL A 105 -6.80 10.99 12.16
CA VAL A 105 -7.77 9.91 12.26
C VAL A 105 -8.24 9.80 13.71
N THR A 106 -9.54 9.99 13.93
CA THR A 106 -10.17 9.96 15.24
C THR A 106 -11.34 8.98 15.27
N ASN A 107 -11.60 8.39 16.42
CA ASN A 107 -12.82 7.64 16.67
C ASN A 107 -14.06 8.55 16.75
N GLY A 108 -13.89 9.88 16.82
CA GLY A 108 -14.98 10.87 16.80
C GLY A 108 -15.77 10.96 18.09
N TRP A 109 -15.42 10.18 19.12
CA TRP A 109 -16.10 10.20 20.39
C TRP A 109 -15.73 11.46 21.17
N THR A 110 -16.75 12.20 21.57
CA THR A 110 -16.64 13.35 22.46
C THR A 110 -17.66 13.22 23.58
N ARG A 111 -17.35 13.78 24.76
CA ARG A 111 -18.23 13.64 25.94
C ARG A 111 -19.42 14.59 25.85
N THR A 112 -19.20 15.78 25.29
CA THR A 112 -20.22 16.83 25.11
C THR A 112 -20.10 17.49 23.74
N GLU A 113 -21.15 18.18 23.29
CA GLU A 113 -21.12 19.00 22.07
C GLU A 113 -20.09 20.15 22.14
N ALA A 114 -19.80 20.65 23.34
CA ALA A 114 -18.76 21.63 23.57
C ALA A 114 -17.36 21.04 23.29
N ASP A 115 -17.12 19.78 23.66
CA ASP A 115 -15.87 19.09 23.35
C ASP A 115 -15.71 18.87 21.84
N ALA A 116 -16.79 18.48 21.14
CA ALA A 116 -16.79 18.37 19.67
C ALA A 116 -16.49 19.71 18.98
N THR A 117 -17.07 20.79 19.50
CA THR A 117 -16.82 22.15 19.04
C THR A 117 -15.36 22.57 19.24
N ALA A 118 -14.81 22.30 20.43
CA ALA A 118 -13.43 22.60 20.75
C ALA A 118 -12.46 21.81 19.86
N LEU A 119 -12.73 20.51 19.64
CA LEU A 119 -11.96 19.68 18.72
C LEU A 119 -11.96 20.27 17.31
N ALA A 120 -13.14 20.59 16.76
CA ALA A 120 -13.24 21.12 15.41
C ALA A 120 -12.50 22.46 15.23
N ARG A 121 -12.55 23.34 16.22
CA ARG A 121 -11.78 24.59 16.23
C ARG A 121 -10.27 24.35 16.31
N ARG A 122 -9.81 23.40 17.13
CA ARG A 122 -8.38 23.04 17.23
C ARG A 122 -7.88 22.45 15.92
N VAL A 123 -8.65 21.57 15.29
CA VAL A 123 -8.35 21.02 13.96
C VAL A 123 -8.19 22.14 12.93
N ARG A 124 -9.13 23.08 12.89
CA ARG A 124 -9.08 24.22 11.96
C ARG A 124 -7.87 25.12 12.23
N ALA A 125 -7.61 25.42 13.50
CA ALA A 125 -6.50 26.28 13.92
C ALA A 125 -5.13 25.67 13.62
N ALA A 126 -4.99 24.35 13.74
CA ALA A 126 -3.76 23.64 13.42
C ALA A 126 -3.53 23.44 11.91
N GLY A 127 -4.49 23.82 11.06
CA GLY A 127 -4.33 23.79 9.61
C GLY A 127 -4.37 22.39 8.99
N LEU A 128 -5.07 21.45 9.62
CA LEU A 128 -5.20 20.09 9.10
C LEU A 128 -5.93 20.10 7.75
N SER A 129 -5.43 19.29 6.81
CA SER A 129 -6.01 19.16 5.47
C SER A 129 -7.32 18.38 5.49
N ASN A 130 -7.41 17.36 6.35
CA ASN A 130 -8.63 16.55 6.49
C ASN A 130 -8.67 15.80 7.84
N VAL A 131 -9.89 15.49 8.30
CA VAL A 131 -10.13 14.61 9.44
C VAL A 131 -10.89 13.35 9.01
N GLY A 132 -10.35 12.19 9.35
CA GLY A 132 -10.99 10.90 9.24
C GLY A 132 -11.78 10.54 10.50
N VAL A 133 -13.11 10.51 10.42
CA VAL A 133 -13.97 10.05 11.51
C VAL A 133 -14.40 8.61 11.25
N SER A 134 -14.18 7.75 12.24
CA SER A 134 -14.53 6.35 12.11
C SER A 134 -16.04 6.07 12.18
N LEU A 135 -16.61 5.40 11.16
CA LEU A 135 -17.94 4.78 11.23
C LEU A 135 -17.91 3.41 10.56
N ASP A 136 -18.34 2.35 11.26
CA ASP A 136 -18.30 0.98 10.71
C ASP A 136 -19.68 0.38 10.39
N GLY A 137 -20.74 1.19 10.30
CA GLY A 137 -22.08 0.68 10.08
C GLY A 137 -23.18 1.64 10.51
N PRO A 138 -24.45 1.25 10.28
CA PRO A 138 -25.61 1.79 11.00
C PRO A 138 -25.39 1.69 12.53
N GLU A 139 -26.14 2.48 13.30
CA GLU A 139 -25.98 2.60 14.76
C GLU A 139 -25.81 1.26 15.47
N ALA A 140 -26.68 0.27 15.19
CA ALA A 140 -26.62 -1.04 15.83
C ALA A 140 -25.31 -1.81 15.55
N ILE A 141 -24.79 -1.72 14.31
CA ILE A 141 -23.55 -2.39 13.91
C ILE A 141 -22.34 -1.64 14.45
N HIS A 142 -22.32 -0.32 14.28
CA HIS A 142 -21.26 0.54 14.79
C HIS A 142 -21.10 0.36 16.30
N ASP A 143 -22.19 0.43 17.06
CA ASP A 143 -22.16 0.31 18.52
C ASP A 143 -21.78 -1.10 18.99
N ARG A 144 -22.16 -2.15 18.23
CA ARG A 144 -21.70 -3.53 18.50
C ARG A 144 -20.18 -3.66 18.33
N VAL A 145 -19.61 -2.94 17.38
CA VAL A 145 -18.18 -2.98 17.06
C VAL A 145 -17.36 -2.09 18.00
N ARG A 146 -17.84 -0.88 18.30
CA ARG A 146 -17.06 0.19 18.98
C ARG A 146 -17.51 0.51 20.40
N GLY A 147 -18.69 0.05 20.79
CA GLY A 147 -19.30 0.31 22.10
C GLY A 147 -20.61 1.09 21.99
N LYS A 148 -21.52 0.86 22.92
CA LYS A 148 -22.87 1.45 22.92
C LYS A 148 -22.83 2.99 22.97
N GLY A 149 -23.63 3.63 22.13
CA GLY A 149 -23.79 5.09 22.03
C GLY A 149 -22.65 5.81 21.32
N THR A 150 -21.71 5.07 20.70
CA THR A 150 -20.55 5.67 20.02
C THR A 150 -20.93 6.21 18.65
N PHE A 151 -21.89 5.61 17.95
CA PHE A 151 -22.34 6.07 16.63
C PHE A 151 -22.83 7.52 16.65
N ARG A 152 -23.76 7.84 17.55
CA ARG A 152 -24.36 9.19 17.62
C ARG A 152 -23.34 10.25 17.99
N ARG A 153 -22.41 9.94 18.90
CA ARG A 153 -21.33 10.86 19.30
C ARG A 153 -20.37 11.11 18.13
N SER A 154 -19.95 10.05 17.45
CA SER A 154 -19.06 10.14 16.29
C SER A 154 -19.70 10.95 15.16
N ARG A 155 -20.98 10.70 14.87
CA ARG A 155 -21.75 11.45 13.87
C ARG A 155 -21.91 12.93 14.23
N ALA A 156 -22.19 13.25 15.50
CA ALA A 156 -22.29 14.64 15.95
C ALA A 156 -20.95 15.39 15.84
N THR A 157 -19.84 14.74 16.21
CA THR A 157 -18.49 15.30 16.05
C THR A 157 -18.16 15.53 14.57
N LEU A 158 -18.48 14.57 13.69
CA LEU A 158 -18.35 14.69 12.24
C LEU A 158 -19.09 15.92 11.72
N GLN A 159 -20.37 16.07 12.07
CA GLN A 159 -21.19 17.21 11.67
C GLN A 159 -20.62 18.54 12.18
N ARG A 160 -20.03 18.55 13.39
CA ARG A 160 -19.39 19.75 13.91
C ARG A 160 -18.11 20.12 13.16
N LEU A 161 -17.30 19.14 12.78
CA LEU A 161 -16.12 19.36 11.94
C LEU A 161 -16.52 19.97 10.59
N VAL A 162 -17.53 19.41 9.94
CA VAL A 162 -18.08 19.93 8.68
C VAL A 162 -18.60 21.36 8.85
N ALA A 163 -19.33 21.65 9.93
CA ALA A 163 -19.84 23.00 10.20
C ALA A 163 -18.74 24.06 10.44
N GLU A 164 -17.55 23.66 10.88
CA GLU A 164 -16.37 24.54 11.01
C GLU A 164 -15.55 24.63 9.69
N GLY A 165 -16.06 24.07 8.60
CA GLY A 165 -15.44 24.09 7.27
C GLY A 165 -14.23 23.17 7.14
N VAL A 166 -14.13 22.12 7.97
CA VAL A 166 -13.10 21.09 7.86
C VAL A 166 -13.52 20.07 6.80
N SER A 167 -12.60 19.61 5.96
CA SER A 167 -12.84 18.45 5.08
C SER A 167 -12.85 17.18 5.91
N VAL A 168 -13.93 16.40 5.83
CA VAL A 168 -14.13 15.21 6.68
C VAL A 168 -14.40 13.98 5.83
N GLY A 169 -13.58 12.95 6.03
CA GLY A 169 -13.79 11.62 5.50
C GLY A 169 -14.35 10.68 6.56
N VAL A 170 -15.17 9.72 6.16
CA VAL A 170 -15.53 8.58 7.00
C VAL A 170 -14.56 7.43 6.74
N LEU A 171 -14.06 6.79 7.80
CA LEU A 171 -13.23 5.59 7.70
C LEU A 171 -14.00 4.37 8.21
N THR A 172 -14.01 3.32 7.41
CA THR A 172 -14.65 2.05 7.72
C THR A 172 -13.64 0.92 7.60
N THR A 173 -13.50 0.14 8.67
CA THR A 173 -12.88 -1.18 8.57
C THR A 173 -13.97 -2.17 8.17
N ILE A 174 -13.75 -2.93 7.10
CA ILE A 174 -14.68 -3.94 6.59
C ILE A 174 -14.47 -5.25 7.35
N GLN A 175 -15.55 -5.80 7.86
CA GLN A 175 -15.63 -7.01 8.67
C GLN A 175 -17.00 -7.67 8.44
N ARG A 176 -17.14 -8.94 8.79
CA ARG A 176 -18.35 -9.75 8.54
C ARG A 176 -19.63 -9.06 9.02
N LEU A 177 -19.54 -8.35 10.15
CA LEU A 177 -20.67 -7.66 10.76
C LEU A 177 -21.22 -6.49 9.94
N ASN A 178 -20.39 -5.81 9.15
CA ASN A 178 -20.83 -4.64 8.38
C ASN A 178 -20.84 -4.85 6.88
N LEU A 179 -20.34 -6.00 6.40
CA LEU A 179 -20.23 -6.30 4.98
C LEU A 179 -21.56 -6.09 4.24
N ASN A 180 -22.68 -6.43 4.86
CA ASN A 180 -24.00 -6.28 4.25
C ASN A 180 -24.61 -4.87 4.40
N HIS A 181 -23.96 -3.97 5.14
CA HIS A 181 -24.48 -2.64 5.50
C HIS A 181 -23.63 -1.48 4.93
N LEU A 182 -22.83 -1.75 3.90
CA LEU A 182 -21.90 -0.78 3.32
C LEU A 182 -22.63 0.42 2.67
N GLU A 183 -23.72 0.22 1.93
CA GLU A 183 -24.53 1.29 1.36
C GLU A 183 -25.17 2.15 2.45
N GLU A 184 -25.70 1.53 3.51
CA GLU A 184 -26.27 2.26 4.66
C GLU A 184 -25.20 3.08 5.38
N THR A 185 -23.98 2.55 5.49
CA THR A 185 -22.83 3.27 6.06
C THR A 185 -22.47 4.49 5.21
N ARG A 186 -22.43 4.32 3.88
CA ARG A 186 -22.18 5.42 2.94
C ARG A 186 -23.27 6.48 2.99
N ALA A 187 -24.54 6.07 3.08
CA ALA A 187 -25.66 6.99 3.23
C ALA A 187 -25.54 7.79 4.54
N ALA A 188 -25.23 7.12 5.66
CA ALA A 188 -25.02 7.80 6.94
C ALA A 188 -23.84 8.78 6.91
N ALA A 189 -22.77 8.45 6.18
CA ALA A 189 -21.63 9.36 5.94
C ALA A 189 -22.06 10.60 5.15
N ALA A 190 -22.81 10.40 4.06
CA ALA A 190 -23.34 11.48 3.23
C ALA A 190 -24.27 12.41 4.02
N GLU A 191 -25.21 11.85 4.78
CA GLU A 191 -26.13 12.61 5.64
C GLU A 191 -25.41 13.40 6.74
N ALA A 192 -24.23 12.94 7.16
CA ALA A 192 -23.41 13.64 8.14
C ALA A 192 -22.57 14.77 7.51
N GLY A 193 -22.54 14.87 6.18
CA GLY A 193 -21.78 15.88 5.44
C GLY A 193 -20.35 15.48 5.08
N ALA A 194 -20.02 14.18 5.14
CA ALA A 194 -18.69 13.72 4.75
C ALA A 194 -18.46 13.89 3.24
N SER A 195 -17.29 14.41 2.87
CA SER A 195 -16.87 14.55 1.47
C SER A 195 -16.30 13.25 0.90
N MET A 196 -15.78 12.38 1.78
CA MET A 196 -15.06 11.16 1.41
C MET A 196 -15.48 9.97 2.28
N TRP A 197 -15.29 8.77 1.74
CA TRP A 197 -15.46 7.51 2.46
C TRP A 197 -14.35 6.53 2.08
N ARG A 198 -13.55 6.14 3.07
CA ARG A 198 -12.45 5.20 2.90
C ARG A 198 -12.73 3.87 3.57
N LEU A 199 -12.39 2.81 2.85
CA LEU A 199 -12.58 1.43 3.26
C LEU A 199 -11.25 0.69 3.35
N GLN A 200 -11.07 -0.08 4.42
CA GLN A 200 -9.92 -0.98 4.59
C GLN A 200 -10.38 -2.36 5.03
N LEU A 201 -9.63 -3.40 4.69
CA LEU A 201 -9.94 -4.76 5.12
C LEU A 201 -9.64 -4.93 6.63
N GLY A 202 -10.57 -5.55 7.36
CA GLY A 202 -10.35 -6.04 8.72
C GLY A 202 -9.38 -7.22 8.71
N LYS A 203 -8.23 -7.03 9.38
CA LYS A 203 -7.14 -8.00 9.48
C LYS A 203 -7.11 -8.63 10.88
N PRO A 204 -6.88 -9.95 11.05
CA PRO A 204 -6.87 -10.63 12.35
C PRO A 204 -5.61 -10.27 13.17
N MET A 205 -5.54 -9.02 13.59
CA MET A 205 -4.48 -8.44 14.42
C MET A 205 -5.10 -7.66 15.57
N GLY A 206 -4.32 -7.37 16.62
CA GLY A 206 -4.83 -6.69 17.81
C GLY A 206 -6.05 -7.39 18.40
N SER A 207 -7.13 -6.64 18.65
CA SER A 207 -8.41 -7.15 19.17
C SER A 207 -9.19 -8.00 18.15
N LEU A 208 -8.98 -7.81 16.84
CA LEU A 208 -9.69 -8.58 15.81
C LEU A 208 -9.18 -10.03 15.75
N ALA A 209 -7.93 -10.27 16.16
CA ALA A 209 -7.37 -11.61 16.28
C ALA A 209 -8.18 -12.51 17.23
N ASP A 210 -8.85 -11.93 18.23
CA ASP A 210 -9.71 -12.66 19.18
C ASP A 210 -11.10 -12.97 18.60
N ARG A 211 -11.40 -12.54 17.37
CA ARG A 211 -12.73 -12.57 16.75
C ARG A 211 -12.66 -13.06 15.29
N PRO A 212 -12.22 -14.31 15.05
CA PRO A 212 -12.13 -14.86 13.70
C PRO A 212 -13.50 -14.96 13.00
N ASP A 213 -14.59 -14.99 13.76
CA ASP A 213 -15.96 -14.92 13.22
C ASP A 213 -16.27 -13.57 12.56
N TRP A 214 -15.51 -12.52 12.86
CA TRP A 214 -15.67 -11.19 12.26
C TRP A 214 -14.81 -10.99 11.02
N THR A 215 -13.81 -11.81 10.77
CA THR A 215 -13.01 -11.68 9.54
C THR A 215 -13.78 -12.18 8.32
N LEU A 216 -13.59 -11.51 7.19
CA LEU A 216 -14.09 -11.96 5.88
C LEU A 216 -13.39 -13.26 5.46
N ALA A 217 -14.01 -14.03 4.59
CA ALA A 217 -13.30 -15.06 3.82
C ALA A 217 -12.76 -14.45 2.51
N PRO A 218 -11.66 -14.97 1.93
CA PRO A 218 -11.14 -14.48 0.66
C PRO A 218 -12.18 -14.43 -0.47
N GLU A 219 -13.06 -15.44 -0.55
CA GLU A 219 -14.15 -15.52 -1.52
C GLU A 219 -15.17 -14.38 -1.41
N ASP A 220 -15.30 -13.72 -0.25
CA ASP A 220 -16.17 -12.55 -0.10
C ASP A 220 -15.76 -11.42 -1.06
N LEU A 221 -14.48 -11.37 -1.47
CA LEU A 221 -13.97 -10.37 -2.42
C LEU A 221 -14.62 -10.46 -3.80
N LEU A 222 -15.09 -11.64 -4.21
CA LEU A 222 -15.79 -11.83 -5.48
C LEU A 222 -17.08 -11.02 -5.56
N THR A 223 -17.68 -10.73 -4.41
CA THR A 223 -18.88 -9.87 -4.33
C THR A 223 -18.54 -8.46 -3.89
N LEU A 224 -17.59 -8.31 -2.96
CA LEU A 224 -17.21 -7.01 -2.40
C LEU A 224 -16.57 -6.08 -3.44
N ILE A 225 -15.58 -6.55 -4.20
CA ILE A 225 -14.82 -5.69 -5.11
C ILE A 225 -15.71 -5.10 -6.24
N PRO A 226 -16.55 -5.89 -6.94
CA PRO A 226 -17.50 -5.33 -7.90
C PRO A 226 -18.52 -4.37 -7.26
N ARG A 227 -19.00 -4.68 -6.05
CA ARG A 227 -19.92 -3.82 -5.30
C ARG A 227 -19.31 -2.46 -5.00
N LEU A 228 -18.06 -2.42 -4.52
CA LEU A 228 -17.35 -1.17 -4.26
C LEU A 228 -17.11 -0.36 -5.54
N ALA A 229 -16.79 -1.04 -6.65
CA ALA A 229 -16.57 -0.38 -7.94
C ALA A 229 -17.85 0.26 -8.48
N ARG A 230 -19.01 -0.42 -8.31
CA ARG A 230 -20.33 0.16 -8.61
C ARG A 230 -20.59 1.39 -7.74
N MET A 231 -20.44 1.26 -6.42
CA MET A 231 -20.66 2.36 -5.49
C MET A 231 -19.77 3.58 -5.82
N LYS A 232 -18.51 3.37 -6.20
CA LYS A 232 -17.61 4.48 -6.56
C LYS A 232 -18.12 5.33 -7.73
N ARG A 233 -18.95 4.77 -8.63
CA ARG A 233 -19.56 5.49 -9.76
C ARG A 233 -20.88 6.17 -9.41
N GLU A 234 -21.49 5.82 -8.28
CA GLU A 234 -22.74 6.41 -7.80
C GLU A 234 -22.47 7.75 -7.08
N PRO A 235 -23.41 8.72 -7.11
CA PRO A 235 -23.31 9.96 -6.36
C PRO A 235 -23.13 9.72 -4.85
N GLY A 236 -22.40 10.61 -4.19
CA GLY A 236 -22.18 10.58 -2.74
C GLY A 236 -20.73 10.89 -2.37
N PRO A 237 -20.33 10.62 -1.12
CA PRO A 237 -18.94 10.78 -0.69
C PRO A 237 -17.99 9.99 -1.62
N ALA A 238 -16.86 10.61 -1.95
CA ALA A 238 -15.85 10.00 -2.82
C ALA A 238 -15.29 8.73 -2.16
N LEU A 239 -15.37 7.61 -2.86
CA LEU A 239 -15.01 6.29 -2.33
C LEU A 239 -13.54 5.97 -2.62
N PHE A 240 -12.79 5.66 -1.57
CA PHE A 240 -11.40 5.21 -1.63
C PHE A 240 -11.24 3.85 -0.97
N VAL A 241 -10.37 3.00 -1.53
CA VAL A 241 -9.98 1.74 -0.92
C VAL A 241 -8.53 1.83 -0.45
N GLY A 242 -8.27 1.34 0.76
CA GLY A 242 -6.92 1.23 1.27
C GLY A 242 -6.11 0.16 0.53
N ASP A 243 -4.82 0.12 0.84
CA ASP A 243 -3.86 -0.82 0.27
C ASP A 243 -4.19 -2.29 0.49
N SER A 244 -5.15 -2.59 1.35
CA SER A 244 -5.58 -3.94 1.70
C SER A 244 -6.71 -4.52 0.83
N LEU A 245 -7.14 -3.80 -0.22
CA LEU A 245 -8.27 -4.20 -1.07
C LEU A 245 -7.95 -4.03 -2.57
N GLY A 246 -8.39 -5.02 -3.35
CA GLY A 246 -8.48 -4.96 -4.81
C GLY A 246 -7.13 -4.88 -5.53
N TYR A 247 -6.57 -6.02 -5.96
CA TYR A 247 -5.33 -6.05 -6.75
C TYR A 247 -5.58 -6.71 -8.11
N TYR A 248 -5.15 -6.03 -9.18
CA TYR A 248 -5.05 -6.54 -10.57
C TYR A 248 -6.29 -7.28 -11.10
N GLY A 249 -7.48 -6.86 -10.65
CA GLY A 249 -8.76 -7.26 -11.25
C GLY A 249 -9.28 -6.21 -12.23
N SER A 250 -10.36 -6.54 -12.93
CA SER A 250 -11.10 -5.63 -13.83
C SER A 250 -11.53 -4.32 -13.15
N HIS A 251 -11.65 -4.31 -11.82
CA HIS A 251 -12.08 -3.16 -11.04
C HIS A 251 -10.95 -2.35 -10.39
N ASP A 252 -9.68 -2.79 -10.46
CA ASP A 252 -8.57 -2.15 -9.73
C ASP A 252 -8.39 -0.69 -10.16
N LYS A 253 -8.37 -0.43 -11.47
CA LYS A 253 -8.29 0.94 -12.04
C LYS A 253 -9.44 1.83 -11.58
N VAL A 254 -10.66 1.29 -11.51
CA VAL A 254 -11.82 2.03 -11.02
C VAL A 254 -11.62 2.38 -9.54
N LEU A 255 -11.28 1.38 -8.73
CA LEU A 255 -11.16 1.52 -7.27
C LEU A 255 -9.99 2.41 -6.84
N ARG A 256 -8.87 2.38 -7.54
CA ARG A 256 -7.74 3.29 -7.32
C ARG A 256 -8.00 4.67 -7.94
N GLY A 257 -8.59 4.72 -9.12
CA GLY A 257 -8.95 5.98 -9.79
C GLY A 257 -7.71 6.84 -10.01
N ARG A 258 -7.85 8.15 -9.79
CA ARG A 258 -6.73 9.10 -9.86
C ARG A 258 -6.16 9.35 -8.47
N GLY A 259 -4.84 9.31 -8.37
CA GLY A 259 -4.09 9.73 -7.21
C GLY A 259 -4.22 11.22 -6.93
N TRP A 260 -3.73 11.65 -5.77
CA TRP A 260 -3.75 13.06 -5.36
C TRP A 260 -2.95 14.01 -6.28
N ARG A 261 -2.07 13.46 -7.15
CA ARG A 261 -1.38 14.21 -8.22
C ARG A 261 -2.12 14.19 -9.56
N GLY A 262 -3.39 13.75 -9.58
CA GLY A 262 -4.24 13.71 -10.78
C GLY A 262 -3.94 12.60 -11.78
N ARG A 263 -3.02 11.68 -11.47
CA ARG A 263 -2.60 10.57 -12.34
C ARG A 263 -3.40 9.30 -12.06
N ASP A 264 -3.71 8.53 -13.09
CA ASP A 264 -4.34 7.22 -12.91
C ASP A 264 -3.44 6.29 -12.08
N GLU A 265 -4.04 5.65 -11.09
CA GLU A 265 -3.37 4.76 -10.14
C GLU A 265 -3.76 3.31 -10.39
N CYS A 266 -2.78 2.45 -10.17
CA CYS A 266 -2.94 1.02 -10.03
C CYS A 266 -2.07 0.57 -8.86
N TRP A 267 -2.36 -0.61 -8.32
CA TRP A 267 -1.47 -1.18 -7.31
C TRP A 267 -0.07 -1.40 -7.90
N ARG A 268 0.96 -0.86 -7.25
CA ARG A 268 2.38 -1.03 -7.64
C ARG A 268 3.23 -1.66 -6.53
N GLY A 269 2.55 -2.46 -5.71
CA GLY A 269 3.17 -3.14 -4.57
C GLY A 269 3.26 -2.30 -3.31
N CYS A 270 3.49 -2.99 -2.21
CA CYS A 270 3.53 -2.39 -0.89
C CYS A 270 4.70 -1.41 -0.76
N GLN A 271 4.42 -0.19 -0.28
CA GLN A 271 5.42 0.88 -0.14
C GLN A 271 6.10 0.98 1.22
N ALA A 272 5.87 0.01 2.10
CA ALA A 272 6.38 0.02 3.48
C ALA A 272 7.90 0.19 3.51
N GLY A 273 8.41 1.26 4.11
CA GLY A 273 9.84 1.57 4.18
C GLY A 273 10.47 2.07 2.87
N MET A 274 9.73 2.14 1.75
CA MET A 274 10.20 2.74 0.49
C MET A 274 9.67 4.16 0.33
N GLN A 275 8.35 4.30 0.46
CA GLN A 275 7.67 5.60 0.43
C GLN A 275 6.75 5.85 1.64
N ALA A 276 6.59 4.82 2.48
CA ALA A 276 5.80 4.86 3.68
C ALA A 276 6.68 4.70 4.93
N LEU A 277 6.28 5.34 6.02
CA LEU A 277 6.87 5.19 7.34
C LEU A 277 5.77 5.11 8.41
N GLY A 278 5.93 4.21 9.37
CA GLY A 278 5.15 4.13 10.59
C GLY A 278 5.98 4.56 11.79
N ILE A 279 5.40 5.40 12.64
CA ILE A 279 6.02 5.83 13.91
C ILE A 279 5.07 5.47 15.05
N GLU A 280 5.55 4.70 16.03
CA GLU A 280 4.83 4.35 17.24
C GLU A 280 4.92 5.47 18.30
N SER A 281 4.02 5.46 19.29
CA SER A 281 3.95 6.56 20.27
C SER A 281 5.18 6.71 21.17
N ASP A 282 5.99 5.66 21.30
CA ASP A 282 7.28 5.64 22.00
C ASP A 282 8.49 5.85 21.08
N GLY A 283 8.24 6.24 19.82
CA GLY A 283 9.27 6.52 18.82
C GLY A 283 9.73 5.32 18.01
N GLY A 284 9.15 4.13 18.21
CA GLY A 284 9.43 2.95 17.39
C GLY A 284 9.16 3.18 15.89
N LEU A 285 10.08 2.74 15.03
CA LEU A 285 10.00 2.88 13.58
C LEU A 285 9.66 1.56 12.90
N LYS A 286 8.69 1.62 11.98
CA LYS A 286 8.24 0.52 11.12
C LYS A 286 8.11 1.02 9.69
N GLY A 287 8.26 0.16 8.69
CA GLY A 287 7.97 0.58 7.31
C GLY A 287 6.48 0.84 7.07
N CYS A 288 5.59 0.24 7.88
CA CYS A 288 4.16 0.48 7.87
C CYS A 288 3.61 0.28 9.29
N LEU A 289 2.84 1.24 9.80
CA LEU A 289 2.24 1.12 11.14
C LEU A 289 1.21 -0.01 11.23
N SER A 290 0.63 -0.44 10.10
CA SER A 290 -0.28 -1.60 10.05
C SER A 290 0.43 -2.95 10.11
N LEU A 291 1.77 -2.99 10.06
CA LEU A 291 2.52 -4.21 10.34
C LEU A 291 2.64 -4.36 11.86
N GLN A 292 1.92 -5.34 12.39
CA GLN A 292 1.79 -5.58 13.82
C GLN A 292 2.45 -6.89 14.20
N ALA A 293 2.97 -6.96 15.43
CA ALA A 293 3.42 -8.20 16.02
C ALA A 293 2.29 -9.24 16.04
N LYS A 294 2.66 -10.53 15.93
CA LYS A 294 1.73 -11.60 16.29
C LYS A 294 1.34 -11.47 17.76
N PRO A 295 0.09 -11.82 18.15
CA PRO A 295 -0.33 -11.75 19.55
C PRO A 295 0.65 -12.47 20.49
N GLY A 296 1.12 -11.77 21.52
CA GLY A 296 2.08 -12.29 22.50
C GLY A 296 3.52 -12.47 22.00
N GLY A 297 3.82 -12.09 20.75
CA GLY A 297 5.14 -12.18 20.15
C GLY A 297 5.92 -10.86 20.21
N ARG A 298 7.23 -10.94 19.92
CA ARG A 298 8.07 -9.77 19.65
C ARG A 298 7.64 -9.12 18.35
N ASP A 299 7.63 -7.79 18.32
CA ASP A 299 7.44 -7.05 17.07
C ASP A 299 8.70 -7.12 16.21
N VAL A 300 8.62 -7.89 15.12
CA VAL A 300 9.73 -8.07 14.17
C VAL A 300 9.79 -6.95 13.12
N PHE A 301 8.79 -6.08 13.07
CA PHE A 301 8.70 -4.98 12.11
C PHE A 301 9.16 -3.65 12.68
N ARG A 302 9.29 -3.56 14.02
CA ARG A 302 9.96 -2.45 14.70
C ARG A 302 11.48 -2.61 14.55
N GLU A 303 12.08 -1.76 13.73
CA GLU A 303 13.50 -1.89 13.34
C GLU A 303 14.43 -0.89 14.05
N ALA A 304 13.90 0.25 14.51
CA ALA A 304 14.66 1.28 15.21
C ALA A 304 13.74 2.15 16.09
N SER A 305 14.32 3.12 16.80
CA SER A 305 13.63 4.22 17.45
C SER A 305 14.18 5.57 16.96
N VAL A 306 13.32 6.59 16.87
CA VAL A 306 13.71 8.00 16.63
C VAL A 306 14.66 8.56 17.70
N ARG A 307 14.88 7.83 18.81
CA ARG A 307 15.84 8.16 19.86
C ARG A 307 17.24 7.60 19.61
N ASP A 308 17.37 6.62 18.71
CA ASP A 308 18.64 5.94 18.47
C ASP A 308 19.63 6.81 17.67
N ALA A 309 19.10 7.59 16.72
CA ALA A 309 19.87 8.47 15.83
C ALA A 309 18.91 9.47 15.15
N PRO A 310 19.42 10.53 14.48
CA PRO A 310 18.61 11.36 13.60
C PRO A 310 17.83 10.53 12.58
N LEU A 311 16.57 10.87 12.31
CA LEU A 311 15.69 10.08 11.44
C LEU A 311 16.26 9.86 10.04
N ALA A 312 17.06 10.80 9.51
CA ALA A 312 17.72 10.66 8.21
C ALA A 312 18.71 9.51 8.21
N ASP A 313 19.51 9.39 9.27
CA ASP A 313 20.49 8.32 9.43
C ASP A 313 19.78 6.97 9.59
N LEU A 314 18.67 6.93 10.32
CA LEU A 314 17.82 5.75 10.45
C LEU A 314 17.21 5.35 9.09
N TRP A 315 16.66 6.30 8.34
CA TRP A 315 16.01 6.02 7.06
C TRP A 315 16.98 5.45 6.02
N TYR A 316 18.23 5.92 6.01
CA TYR A 316 19.27 5.48 5.07
C TYR A 316 20.20 4.39 5.63
N ARG A 317 19.96 3.90 6.85
CA ARG A 317 20.78 2.85 7.46
C ARG A 317 20.71 1.55 6.63
N PRO A 318 21.85 0.89 6.35
CA PRO A 318 21.86 -0.40 5.64
C PRO A 318 20.98 -1.45 6.33
N GLY A 319 20.21 -2.20 5.55
CA GLY A 319 19.32 -3.26 6.05
C GLY A 319 17.97 -2.79 6.60
N MET A 320 17.77 -1.47 6.79
CA MET A 320 16.46 -0.96 7.21
C MET A 320 15.39 -1.25 6.17
N PHE A 321 14.28 -1.82 6.62
CA PHE A 321 13.13 -2.23 5.81
C PHE A 321 13.51 -3.21 4.67
N ALA A 322 14.54 -4.04 4.89
CA ALA A 322 15.05 -5.00 3.91
C ALA A 322 13.96 -5.92 3.36
N TYR A 323 12.97 -6.29 4.18
CA TYR A 323 11.82 -7.10 3.78
C TYR A 323 11.03 -6.50 2.60
N ASN A 324 11.16 -5.20 2.35
CA ASN A 324 10.65 -4.55 1.17
C ASN A 324 11.74 -4.01 0.26
N ARG A 325 12.76 -3.35 0.79
CA ARG A 325 13.80 -2.70 -0.04
C ARG A 325 14.63 -3.72 -0.82
N ASP A 326 14.81 -4.92 -0.29
CA ASP A 326 15.58 -6.01 -0.91
C ASP A 326 14.66 -7.08 -1.53
N PHE A 327 13.44 -6.69 -1.88
CA PHE A 327 12.51 -7.58 -2.58
C PHE A 327 13.04 -7.97 -3.96
N GLU A 328 12.99 -9.27 -4.25
CA GLU A 328 13.22 -9.86 -5.55
C GLU A 328 12.01 -10.71 -5.96
N ALA A 329 11.57 -10.62 -7.21
CA ALA A 329 10.41 -11.39 -7.67
C ALA A 329 10.62 -12.91 -7.57
N SER A 330 11.86 -13.37 -7.71
CA SER A 330 12.31 -14.75 -7.52
C SER A 330 12.07 -15.27 -6.09
N SER A 331 11.92 -14.40 -5.09
CA SER A 331 11.64 -14.79 -3.71
C SER A 331 10.16 -15.13 -3.47
N LEU A 332 9.28 -14.92 -4.45
CA LEU A 332 7.86 -15.24 -4.36
C LEU A 332 7.63 -16.73 -4.62
N THR A 333 6.72 -17.32 -3.86
CA THR A 333 6.35 -18.74 -3.95
C THR A 333 4.87 -18.89 -4.33
N GLY A 334 4.33 -20.10 -4.37
CA GLY A 334 2.88 -20.32 -4.45
C GLY A 334 2.21 -19.65 -5.65
N PHE A 335 1.11 -18.93 -5.40
CA PHE A 335 0.36 -18.23 -6.44
C PHE A 335 1.16 -17.05 -7.00
N CYS A 336 1.81 -16.25 -6.15
CA CYS A 336 2.56 -15.09 -6.62
C CYS A 336 3.82 -15.50 -7.40
N GLY A 337 4.43 -16.64 -7.12
CA GLY A 337 5.62 -17.13 -7.83
C GLY A 337 5.41 -17.38 -9.32
N GLY A 338 4.19 -17.76 -9.72
CA GLY A 338 3.78 -17.92 -11.13
C GLY A 338 2.94 -16.77 -11.68
N CYS A 339 2.74 -15.69 -10.92
CA CYS A 339 1.84 -14.60 -11.30
C CYS A 339 2.52 -13.61 -12.24
N ARG A 340 1.87 -13.28 -13.37
CA ARG A 340 2.38 -12.27 -14.33
C ARG A 340 2.58 -10.89 -13.71
N HIS A 341 1.84 -10.57 -12.64
CA HIS A 341 1.92 -9.28 -11.94
C HIS A 341 3.00 -9.25 -10.85
N ALA A 342 3.69 -10.36 -10.57
CA ALA A 342 4.57 -10.54 -9.41
C ALA A 342 5.61 -9.44 -9.22
N LYS A 343 6.30 -9.05 -10.30
CA LYS A 343 7.36 -8.02 -10.28
C LYS A 343 6.84 -6.65 -9.83
N ALA A 344 5.67 -6.24 -10.32
CA ALA A 344 5.03 -4.98 -9.94
C ALA A 344 4.29 -5.08 -8.59
N CYS A 345 3.60 -6.19 -8.35
CA CYS A 345 2.74 -6.42 -7.19
C CYS A 345 3.52 -6.61 -5.89
N ARG A 346 4.68 -7.27 -5.96
CA ARG A 346 5.51 -7.61 -4.82
C ARG A 346 4.81 -8.45 -3.75
N GLY A 347 3.83 -9.28 -4.15
CA GLY A 347 3.15 -10.24 -3.27
C GLY A 347 1.91 -9.72 -2.52
N GLY A 348 1.40 -8.53 -2.88
CA GLY A 348 0.24 -7.91 -2.24
C GLY A 348 0.60 -7.02 -1.05
N ALA A 349 -0.38 -6.67 -0.22
CA ALA A 349 -0.11 -5.84 0.95
C ALA A 349 0.52 -6.70 2.06
N ARG A 350 1.75 -6.35 2.45
CA ARG A 350 2.47 -7.10 3.49
C ARG A 350 1.72 -7.16 4.82
N CYS A 351 0.99 -6.11 5.19
CA CYS A 351 0.21 -6.10 6.43
C CYS A 351 -0.97 -7.08 6.40
N VAL A 352 -1.58 -7.31 5.22
CA VAL A 352 -2.63 -8.31 5.05
C VAL A 352 -2.03 -9.70 5.12
N SER A 353 -0.99 -9.96 4.31
CA SER A 353 -0.29 -11.24 4.29
C SER A 353 0.20 -11.63 5.70
N ALA A 354 0.88 -10.71 6.39
CA ALA A 354 1.43 -10.95 7.72
C ALA A 354 0.34 -11.27 8.75
N ALA A 355 -0.79 -10.56 8.71
CA ALA A 355 -1.88 -10.79 9.64
C ALA A 355 -2.57 -12.14 9.42
N PHE A 356 -2.82 -12.53 8.17
CA PHE A 356 -3.57 -13.76 7.86
C PHE A 356 -2.72 -15.02 7.81
N THR A 357 -1.48 -14.94 7.34
CA THR A 357 -0.62 -16.13 7.11
C THR A 357 0.67 -16.11 7.93
N GLY A 358 1.07 -14.93 8.41
CA GLY A 358 2.38 -14.72 9.02
C GLY A 358 3.52 -14.60 8.01
N ALA A 359 3.25 -14.71 6.71
CA ALA A 359 4.21 -14.45 5.63
C ALA A 359 4.09 -13.00 5.14
N LEU A 360 5.06 -12.54 4.33
CA LEU A 360 5.07 -11.17 3.78
C LEU A 360 4.63 -11.09 2.31
N ALA A 361 4.18 -12.19 1.75
CA ALA A 361 3.62 -12.30 0.41
C ALA A 361 2.52 -13.38 0.43
N GLU A 362 2.07 -13.81 -0.75
CA GLU A 362 0.95 -14.74 -0.88
C GLU A 362 -0.34 -14.20 -0.27
N ASP A 363 -0.63 -12.90 -0.50
CA ASP A 363 -1.81 -12.24 0.05
C ASP A 363 -3.09 -13.03 -0.29
N PRO A 364 -3.76 -13.63 0.71
CA PRO A 364 -4.93 -14.46 0.43
C PRO A 364 -6.11 -13.64 -0.08
N TYR A 365 -6.13 -12.33 0.16
CA TYR A 365 -7.14 -11.37 -0.28
C TYR A 365 -6.74 -10.63 -1.56
N CYS A 366 -5.76 -11.15 -2.31
CA CYS A 366 -5.53 -10.71 -3.67
C CYS A 366 -6.73 -11.05 -4.56
N TYR A 367 -7.47 -10.03 -5.01
CA TYR A 367 -8.66 -10.24 -5.84
C TYR A 367 -8.34 -11.00 -7.14
N HIS A 368 -7.22 -10.69 -7.81
CA HIS A 368 -6.75 -11.44 -8.97
C HIS A 368 -6.58 -12.94 -8.66
N ARG A 369 -5.98 -13.27 -7.51
CA ARG A 369 -5.83 -14.67 -7.05
C ARG A 369 -7.17 -15.34 -6.83
N VAL A 370 -8.05 -14.71 -6.05
CA VAL A 370 -9.37 -15.26 -5.72
C VAL A 370 -10.20 -15.48 -6.99
N ALA A 371 -10.23 -14.51 -7.89
CA ALA A 371 -10.95 -14.62 -9.16
C ALA A 371 -10.39 -15.71 -10.08
N SER A 372 -9.06 -15.81 -10.20
CA SER A 372 -8.41 -16.82 -11.05
C SER A 372 -8.65 -18.25 -10.52
N LEU A 373 -8.65 -18.42 -9.20
CA LEU A 373 -8.96 -19.71 -8.57
C LEU A 373 -10.43 -20.08 -8.75
N ALA A 374 -11.35 -19.12 -8.60
CA ALA A 374 -12.78 -19.34 -8.80
C ALA A 374 -13.12 -19.76 -10.25
N ARG A 375 -12.38 -19.25 -11.24
CA ARG A 375 -12.51 -19.65 -12.66
C ARG A 375 -11.73 -20.92 -13.03
N GLY A 376 -10.92 -21.46 -12.12
CA GLY A 376 -10.06 -22.63 -12.38
C GLY A 376 -8.88 -22.35 -13.31
N GLU A 377 -8.53 -21.09 -13.55
CA GLU A 377 -7.48 -20.65 -14.47
C GLU A 377 -6.08 -20.97 -13.97
N TRP A 378 -5.84 -20.83 -12.66
CA TRP A 378 -4.54 -21.11 -12.05
C TRP A 378 -4.03 -22.53 -12.29
N ARG A 379 -4.94 -23.52 -12.30
CA ARG A 379 -4.58 -24.91 -12.61
C ARG A 379 -4.15 -25.08 -14.07
N ARG A 380 -4.72 -24.28 -14.99
CA ARG A 380 -4.35 -24.30 -16.41
C ARG A 380 -2.99 -23.65 -16.62
N ASP A 381 -2.73 -22.52 -15.97
CA ASP A 381 -1.45 -21.82 -16.06
C ASP A 381 -0.30 -22.69 -15.52
N LEU A 382 -0.48 -23.34 -14.36
CA LEU A 382 0.54 -24.27 -13.83
C LEU A 382 0.81 -25.46 -14.77
N VAL A 383 -0.23 -26.02 -15.38
CA VAL A 383 -0.10 -27.11 -16.36
C VAL A 383 0.61 -26.63 -17.62
N GLN A 384 0.31 -25.42 -18.11
CA GLN A 384 0.98 -24.83 -19.27
C GLN A 384 2.44 -24.47 -18.99
N HIS A 385 2.75 -23.90 -17.82
CA HIS A 385 4.13 -23.60 -17.41
C HIS A 385 4.93 -24.88 -17.16
N ALA A 386 4.33 -25.91 -16.55
CA ALA A 386 4.97 -27.23 -16.40
C ALA A 386 5.20 -27.90 -17.77
N ALA A 387 4.23 -27.81 -18.69
CA ALA A 387 4.38 -28.33 -20.06
C ALA A 387 5.43 -27.56 -20.87
N ALA A 388 5.52 -26.23 -20.71
CA ALA A 388 6.54 -25.40 -21.33
C ALA A 388 7.93 -25.70 -20.75
N ALA A 389 8.07 -25.84 -19.43
CA ALA A 389 9.31 -26.24 -18.78
C ALA A 389 9.74 -27.66 -19.21
N ALA A 390 8.79 -28.60 -19.32
CA ALA A 390 9.04 -29.95 -19.84
C ALA A 390 9.41 -29.95 -21.34
N ALA A 391 8.84 -29.04 -22.14
CA ALA A 391 9.19 -28.87 -23.55
C ALA A 391 10.60 -28.27 -23.72
N VAL A 392 10.99 -27.31 -22.87
CA VAL A 392 12.35 -26.76 -22.80
C VAL A 392 13.35 -27.82 -22.32
N PHE A 393 12.96 -28.67 -21.37
CA PHE A 393 13.76 -29.84 -20.95
C PHE A 393 13.89 -30.87 -22.08
N SER A 394 12.81 -31.11 -22.85
CA SER A 394 12.84 -32.02 -24.01
C SER A 394 13.67 -31.47 -25.18
N LEU A 395 13.74 -30.15 -25.35
CA LEU A 395 14.59 -29.49 -26.35
C LEU A 395 16.08 -29.45 -25.94
N SER A 396 16.37 -29.42 -24.64
CA SER A 396 17.75 -29.49 -24.12
C SER A 396 18.30 -30.91 -24.02
N VAL A 397 17.43 -31.91 -23.84
CA VAL A 397 17.80 -33.34 -23.93
C VAL A 397 17.80 -33.84 -25.38
N GLY A 398 17.00 -33.23 -26.27
CA GLY A 398 16.98 -33.55 -27.70
C GLY A 398 18.22 -33.14 -28.49
N ALA A 399 19.11 -32.33 -27.92
CA ALA A 399 20.38 -31.94 -28.53
C ALA A 399 21.57 -32.83 -28.10
N ALA A 400 21.35 -33.83 -27.24
CA ALA A 400 22.39 -34.72 -26.74
C ALA A 400 21.91 -36.18 -26.72
N CYS A 401 21.66 -36.76 -27.90
CA CYS A 401 21.83 -38.19 -28.19
C CYS A 401 21.50 -38.44 -29.67
N GLY A 402 22.54 -38.41 -30.52
CA GLY A 402 22.48 -39.03 -31.85
C GLY A 402 22.67 -40.54 -31.75
N ASP A 403 21.83 -41.26 -32.48
CA ASP A 403 21.98 -42.62 -33.01
C ASP A 403 22.26 -43.79 -32.07
N ALA A 404 21.20 -44.58 -31.78
CA ALA A 404 21.24 -46.03 -31.92
C ALA A 404 19.82 -46.61 -32.04
N ALA A 405 19.52 -47.17 -33.21
CA ALA A 405 18.33 -47.96 -33.47
C ALA A 405 18.48 -49.39 -32.92
N THR A 406 17.46 -49.90 -32.21
CA THR A 406 16.95 -51.30 -32.31
C THR A 406 15.64 -51.48 -31.49
N THR A 407 14.55 -51.68 -32.22
CA THR A 407 13.38 -52.60 -32.09
C THR A 407 12.70 -52.92 -30.72
N PRO A 408 11.36 -53.09 -30.68
CA PRO A 408 10.53 -52.94 -29.47
C PRO A 408 10.21 -54.25 -28.75
N GLY A 409 10.18 -54.19 -27.41
CA GLY A 409 9.77 -55.27 -26.52
C GLY A 409 8.63 -54.86 -25.59
N VAL A 410 7.45 -55.42 -25.88
CA VAL A 410 6.35 -55.84 -25.00
C VAL A 410 6.19 -55.13 -23.64
N ILE A 411 5.06 -54.42 -23.51
CA ILE A 411 4.45 -54.01 -22.23
C ILE A 411 3.70 -55.23 -21.66
N ASP A 412 4.00 -55.61 -20.42
CA ASP A 412 3.14 -56.46 -19.60
C ASP A 412 2.75 -55.69 -18.33
N ASP A 413 1.46 -55.78 -18.02
CA ASP A 413 0.74 -55.06 -16.99
C ASP A 413 0.91 -55.72 -15.62
N GLY A 414 0.96 -54.88 -14.59
CA GLY A 414 0.48 -55.25 -13.26
C GLY A 414 1.54 -55.39 -12.18
N ALA A 415 1.49 -54.49 -11.20
CA ALA A 415 1.32 -54.86 -9.80
C ALA A 415 1.24 -53.61 -8.91
N SER A 416 0.07 -53.48 -8.27
CA SER A 416 -0.20 -52.97 -6.91
C SER A 416 0.86 -52.16 -6.17
N VAL A 417 0.45 -50.95 -5.80
CA VAL A 417 0.99 -50.13 -4.72
C VAL A 417 0.65 -50.77 -3.37
N SER A 418 1.67 -50.99 -2.53
CA SER A 418 1.51 -51.10 -1.07
C SER A 418 2.78 -50.58 -0.38
N ASP A 419 2.57 -49.50 0.37
CA ASP A 419 3.27 -48.98 1.55
C ASP A 419 4.62 -49.58 1.95
N VAL A 420 5.65 -48.72 2.01
CA VAL A 420 6.61 -48.76 3.11
C VAL A 420 7.10 -47.37 3.47
N ASP A 421 6.79 -46.98 4.69
CA ASP A 421 7.31 -45.85 5.44
C ASP A 421 8.75 -46.17 5.90
N ALA A 422 9.71 -45.27 5.68
CA ALA A 422 10.98 -45.19 6.43
C ALA A 422 11.81 -43.95 6.04
N THR A 423 11.88 -42.99 6.96
CA THR A 423 13.06 -42.12 7.12
C THR A 423 14.05 -42.84 8.08
N PRO A 424 15.37 -42.62 7.99
CA PRO A 424 15.98 -41.48 8.72
C PRO A 424 17.24 -40.83 8.10
N ASP A 425 17.45 -39.58 8.51
CA ASP A 425 18.69 -38.80 8.70
C ASP A 425 20.02 -39.22 8.04
N ALA A 426 20.68 -38.26 7.36
CA ALA A 426 22.04 -37.80 7.70
C ALA A 426 22.45 -36.57 6.88
N ALA A 427 23.15 -35.66 7.56
CA ALA A 427 23.74 -34.42 7.05
C ALA A 427 25.02 -34.65 6.20
N VAL A 428 25.40 -33.62 5.42
CA VAL A 428 26.69 -32.88 5.42
C VAL A 428 26.96 -32.23 4.05
N SER A 429 27.70 -31.13 4.13
CA SER A 429 28.07 -30.05 3.20
C SER A 429 28.47 -30.40 1.75
N ASP A 430 28.32 -29.43 0.85
CA ASP A 430 29.48 -28.66 0.39
C ASP A 430 29.12 -27.39 -0.38
N THR A 431 29.90 -26.36 -0.08
CA THR A 431 30.02 -25.05 -0.73
C THR A 431 30.61 -25.17 -2.13
N VAL A 432 30.03 -24.47 -3.11
CA VAL A 432 30.76 -23.92 -4.25
C VAL A 432 30.25 -22.50 -4.51
N GLY A 433 31.10 -21.52 -4.28
CA GLY A 433 30.88 -20.15 -4.77
C GLY A 433 31.30 -20.05 -6.23
N LEU A 434 30.68 -19.10 -6.94
CA LEU A 434 31.26 -18.50 -8.14
C LEU A 434 30.67 -17.09 -8.31
N ASP A 435 31.58 -16.12 -8.23
CA ASP A 435 31.48 -14.76 -8.75
C ASP A 435 30.94 -14.74 -10.18
N THR A 436 30.08 -13.77 -10.50
CA THR A 436 30.22 -12.97 -11.72
C THR A 436 29.49 -11.62 -11.61
N ALA A 437 30.30 -10.56 -11.57
CA ALA A 437 30.17 -9.26 -12.24
C ALA A 437 28.77 -8.65 -12.53
N ALA A 438 28.57 -7.44 -11.99
CA ALA A 438 27.53 -6.49 -12.38
C ALA A 438 27.91 -5.71 -13.66
N PRO A 439 26.93 -5.41 -14.53
CA PRO A 439 26.97 -4.25 -15.43
C PRO A 439 25.80 -3.27 -15.16
N PRO A 440 25.78 -2.08 -15.79
CA PRO A 440 25.45 -0.81 -15.14
C PRO A 440 23.95 -0.47 -15.07
N ALA A 441 23.70 0.53 -14.25
CA ALA A 441 22.43 1.19 -14.02
C ALA A 441 21.94 1.97 -15.25
N ASP A 442 20.73 1.67 -15.70
CA ASP A 442 19.88 2.62 -16.40
C ASP A 442 18.71 3.00 -15.49
N SER A 443 18.74 4.26 -15.05
CA SER A 443 17.78 4.87 -14.15
C SER A 443 16.53 5.29 -14.92
N ALA A 444 15.50 4.44 -14.90
CA ALA A 444 14.13 4.88 -15.15
C ALA A 444 13.50 5.30 -13.82
N VAL A 445 13.24 6.60 -13.70
CA VAL A 445 12.61 7.27 -12.55
C VAL A 445 11.22 6.67 -12.31
N ILE A 446 11.06 5.90 -11.22
CA ILE A 446 9.76 5.37 -10.81
C ILE A 446 9.05 6.43 -9.96
N ASP A 447 8.14 7.14 -10.61
CA ASP A 447 7.36 8.21 -9.99
C ASP A 447 5.96 7.67 -9.61
N THR A 448 5.78 7.25 -8.35
CA THR A 448 4.49 6.68 -7.90
C THR A 448 4.08 7.18 -6.52
N CYS A 449 2.79 7.49 -6.38
CA CYS A 449 2.08 7.89 -5.17
C CYS A 449 1.38 6.68 -4.56
N CYS A 450 1.38 6.55 -3.23
CA CYS A 450 0.60 5.53 -2.53
C CYS A 450 -0.06 6.11 -1.29
N GLU A 451 -1.35 5.85 -1.14
CA GLU A 451 -2.07 6.09 0.09
C GLU A 451 -1.75 4.95 1.06
N THR A 452 -1.01 5.23 2.14
CA THR A 452 -1.02 4.30 3.28
C THR A 452 -2.46 4.17 3.81
N ASP A 453 -2.78 3.09 4.52
CA ASP A 453 -4.10 2.78 5.12
C ASP A 453 -4.83 4.01 5.75
N TYR A 454 -4.10 5.08 6.10
CA TYR A 454 -4.58 6.27 6.79
C TYR A 454 -4.40 7.63 6.04
N GLY A 455 -3.80 7.71 4.85
CA GLY A 455 -3.50 9.00 4.18
C GLY A 455 -4.56 9.47 3.19
N LEU A 456 -5.36 10.50 3.47
CA LEU A 456 -6.48 11.01 2.63
C LEU A 456 -6.03 12.12 1.66
N PRO A 457 -6.55 12.18 0.41
CA PRO A 457 -6.15 13.18 -0.58
C PRO A 457 -6.95 14.49 -0.41
N PRO A 458 -6.37 15.67 -0.68
CA PRO A 458 -7.02 16.95 -0.34
C PRO A 458 -7.99 17.50 -1.39
N ASP A 459 -7.85 17.16 -2.68
CA ASP A 459 -8.47 17.95 -3.76
C ASP A 459 -9.21 17.11 -4.82
N THR A 460 -10.43 16.67 -4.49
CA THR A 460 -11.47 16.40 -5.50
C THR A 460 -12.72 17.21 -5.18
N ILE A 461 -12.60 18.53 -5.34
CA ILE A 461 -13.73 19.45 -5.43
C ILE A 461 -13.60 20.20 -6.75
N THR A 462 -13.97 19.53 -7.84
CA THR A 462 -14.57 20.18 -9.01
C THR A 462 -15.70 19.28 -9.49
N PRO A 463 -16.95 19.75 -9.48
CA PRO A 463 -18.10 18.96 -9.89
C PRO A 463 -18.24 19.02 -11.42
N ASP A 464 -17.31 18.45 -12.18
CA ASP A 464 -17.49 18.28 -13.62
C ASP A 464 -16.63 17.13 -14.15
N ALA A 465 -17.21 15.93 -14.14
CA ALA A 465 -16.82 14.81 -15.00
C ALA A 465 -18.03 13.88 -15.20
N HIS A 466 -19.15 14.44 -15.67
CA HIS A 466 -20.28 13.65 -16.16
C HIS A 466 -20.09 13.34 -17.64
N ALA A 467 -19.38 12.26 -17.93
CA ALA A 467 -19.59 11.41 -19.11
C ALA A 467 -18.72 10.17 -18.99
N LEU A 468 -19.25 9.08 -18.42
CA LEU A 468 -18.70 7.75 -18.61
C LEU A 468 -19.83 6.84 -19.08
N ASP A 469 -19.56 6.22 -20.23
CA ASP A 469 -20.42 5.39 -21.05
C ASP A 469 -21.10 4.26 -20.24
N THR A 470 -22.39 4.04 -20.50
CA THR A 470 -23.29 3.18 -19.71
C THR A 470 -23.34 1.72 -20.18
N ALA A 471 -22.35 1.26 -20.94
CA ALA A 471 -22.24 -0.14 -21.36
C ALA A 471 -21.16 -0.87 -20.54
N GLU A 472 -21.47 -2.07 -20.02
CA GLU A 472 -20.43 -3.02 -19.62
C GLU A 472 -19.66 -3.45 -20.88
N PRO A 473 -18.36 -3.13 -21.01
CA PRO A 473 -17.58 -3.70 -22.10
C PRO A 473 -17.31 -5.18 -21.81
N PRO A 474 -17.16 -6.03 -22.85
CA PRO A 474 -16.62 -7.36 -22.65
C PRO A 474 -15.25 -7.28 -21.96
N GLU A 475 -14.86 -8.33 -21.23
CA GLU A 475 -13.54 -8.42 -20.59
C GLU A 475 -12.43 -8.17 -21.62
N ASP A 476 -11.91 -6.94 -21.61
CA ASP A 476 -10.73 -6.60 -22.36
C ASP A 476 -9.51 -6.89 -21.48
N THR A 477 -8.92 -8.06 -21.69
CA THR A 477 -7.66 -8.44 -21.04
C THR A 477 -6.52 -7.52 -21.45
N THR A 478 -6.61 -6.84 -22.59
CA THR A 478 -5.56 -5.93 -23.11
C THR A 478 -5.57 -4.56 -22.43
N ALA A 479 -6.71 -4.09 -21.94
CA ALA A 479 -6.79 -2.84 -21.20
C ALA A 479 -6.08 -2.91 -19.83
N VAL A 480 -5.93 -4.09 -19.23
CA VAL A 480 -5.09 -4.30 -18.03
C VAL A 480 -3.61 -4.28 -18.41
N ASP A 481 -3.28 -4.76 -19.61
CA ASP A 481 -1.93 -4.83 -20.15
C ASP A 481 -1.36 -3.45 -20.52
N ALA A 482 -2.17 -2.42 -20.78
CA ALA A 482 -1.66 -1.06 -21.02
C ALA A 482 -0.92 -0.42 -19.81
N CYS A 483 -1.08 -0.94 -18.58
CA CYS A 483 -0.23 -0.55 -17.44
C CYS A 483 1.12 -1.29 -17.41
N CYS A 484 1.27 -2.29 -18.28
CA CYS A 484 2.37 -3.25 -18.38
C CYS A 484 3.09 -3.17 -19.74
N GLU A 485 2.46 -2.60 -20.78
CA GLU A 485 2.92 -2.56 -22.19
C GLU A 485 3.78 -1.33 -22.54
N THR A 486 4.36 -0.66 -21.55
CA THR A 486 5.60 0.09 -21.84
C THR A 486 6.73 -0.88 -21.65
N ASP A 487 7.26 -1.35 -22.78
CA ASP A 487 8.46 -2.16 -22.89
C ASP A 487 9.55 -1.53 -22.01
N TYR A 488 9.83 -2.15 -20.87
CA TYR A 488 10.83 -1.68 -19.92
C TYR A 488 12.21 -2.07 -20.45
N GLY A 489 12.68 -1.33 -21.46
CA GLY A 489 14.10 -1.16 -21.80
C GLY A 489 15.00 -2.40 -21.69
N LEU A 490 14.60 -3.52 -22.28
CA LEU A 490 15.54 -4.56 -22.68
C LEU A 490 15.71 -4.49 -24.20
N PRO A 491 16.89 -4.18 -24.75
CA PRO A 491 17.07 -4.31 -26.19
C PRO A 491 16.94 -5.80 -26.56
N PRO A 492 16.25 -6.15 -27.66
CA PRO A 492 16.30 -7.50 -28.19
C PRO A 492 17.73 -7.82 -28.62
N ASP A 493 18.15 -9.07 -28.41
CA ASP A 493 19.47 -9.58 -28.78
C ASP A 493 19.85 -9.16 -30.21
N ALA A 494 20.78 -8.21 -30.34
CA ALA A 494 21.32 -7.78 -31.63
C ALA A 494 22.44 -8.73 -32.06
N SER A 495 22.13 -9.64 -32.99
CA SER A 495 23.12 -10.27 -33.86
C SER A 495 23.60 -9.25 -34.91
N PRO A 496 24.90 -9.17 -35.25
CA PRO A 496 25.43 -8.10 -36.08
C PRO A 496 25.36 -8.47 -37.57
N ALA A 497 24.50 -7.79 -38.33
CA ALA A 497 24.67 -7.48 -39.75
C ALA A 497 23.41 -6.75 -40.27
N ASP A 498 23.51 -5.48 -40.63
CA ASP A 498 23.66 -5.07 -42.03
C ASP A 498 23.56 -3.54 -42.16
N THR A 499 24.36 -2.99 -43.05
CA THR A 499 24.58 -1.57 -43.29
C THR A 499 23.79 -1.11 -44.51
N SER A 500 22.96 -0.04 -44.39
CA SER A 500 22.85 1.10 -45.35
C SER A 500 21.52 1.89 -45.24
N PRO A 501 21.47 3.16 -45.71
CA PRO A 501 20.62 4.21 -45.13
C PRO A 501 19.56 4.82 -46.08
N ALA A 502 18.84 5.82 -45.54
CA ALA A 502 17.98 6.86 -46.16
C ALA A 502 16.46 6.54 -46.13
N THR A 503 15.52 7.48 -45.91
CA THR A 503 15.46 8.93 -46.19
C THR A 503 14.44 9.66 -45.29
N ASP A 504 14.64 10.97 -45.14
CA ASP A 504 13.78 12.01 -44.57
C ASP A 504 12.29 11.96 -44.96
N ALA A 505 11.44 12.22 -43.97
CA ALA A 505 10.24 13.06 -44.13
C ALA A 505 9.93 13.79 -42.82
N ASP A 506 9.97 15.11 -42.92
CA ASP A 506 9.32 16.15 -42.13
C ASP A 506 9.97 16.63 -40.81
N ALA A 507 10.72 17.72 -41.03
CA ALA A 507 11.37 18.61 -40.11
C ALA A 507 10.40 19.34 -39.16
N VAL A 508 10.96 19.68 -38.00
CA VAL A 508 10.38 20.49 -36.94
C VAL A 508 10.23 21.96 -37.39
N ASP A 509 9.03 22.51 -37.25
CA ASP A 509 8.79 23.96 -37.26
C ASP A 509 9.06 24.51 -35.84
N CYS A 510 10.18 25.23 -35.71
CA CYS A 510 10.65 25.83 -34.46
C CYS A 510 10.25 27.31 -34.32
N THR A 511 9.00 27.69 -34.61
CA THR A 511 8.53 29.07 -34.41
C THR A 511 7.67 29.34 -33.18
N ASP A 512 7.36 28.34 -32.34
CA ASP A 512 6.60 28.55 -31.09
C ASP A 512 7.31 27.99 -29.83
N VAL A 513 8.57 28.36 -29.63
CA VAL A 513 9.24 28.20 -28.33
C VAL A 513 9.53 29.58 -27.73
N CYS A 514 8.72 29.98 -26.76
CA CYS A 514 9.11 30.97 -25.77
C CYS A 514 8.47 30.62 -24.41
N CYS A 515 9.32 30.11 -23.52
CA CYS A 515 9.43 30.40 -22.09
C CYS A 515 8.16 30.56 -21.23
N ASP A 516 8.05 29.62 -20.28
CA ASP A 516 7.67 29.78 -18.86
C ASP A 516 6.32 30.41 -18.46
N CYS A 517 5.50 29.65 -17.72
CA CYS A 517 5.35 29.83 -16.26
C CYS A 517 4.16 29.01 -15.75
N ASP A 518 4.46 28.09 -14.82
CA ASP A 518 3.50 27.52 -13.89
C ASP A 518 2.88 28.63 -13.03
N TYR A 519 1.65 28.38 -12.54
CA TYR A 519 0.82 29.20 -11.64
C TYR A 519 -0.14 30.20 -12.31
N GLY A 520 -1.36 29.73 -12.56
CA GLY A 520 -2.47 30.50 -13.09
C GLY A 520 -3.03 31.57 -12.13
N VAL A 521 -2.52 32.80 -12.24
CA VAL A 521 -3.20 34.03 -11.84
C VAL A 521 -2.97 35.08 -12.95
N PRO A 522 -4.00 35.68 -13.56
CA PRO A 522 -3.80 36.74 -14.56
C PRO A 522 -3.42 38.07 -13.89
N PRO A 523 -2.44 38.84 -14.42
CA PRO A 523 -2.10 40.16 -13.90
C PRO A 523 -3.12 41.24 -14.37
N PRO A 524 -3.20 42.39 -13.67
CA PRO A 524 -4.15 43.47 -14.00
C PRO A 524 -3.80 44.23 -15.29
N PRO A 525 -4.78 44.94 -15.90
CA PRO A 525 -4.73 45.37 -17.32
C PRO A 525 -3.83 46.58 -17.63
N GLU A 526 -3.03 47.07 -16.68
CA GLU A 526 -2.30 48.34 -16.84
C GLU A 526 -0.79 48.15 -17.12
N CYS A 527 -0.38 46.96 -17.54
CA CYS A 527 1.02 46.68 -17.87
C CYS A 527 1.15 45.93 -19.21
N CYS A 528 0.87 46.63 -20.32
CA CYS A 528 1.67 46.55 -21.55
C CYS A 528 1.18 47.62 -22.56
N PRO A 529 2.03 48.58 -23.01
CA PRO A 529 1.81 49.30 -24.26
C PRO A 529 1.95 48.39 -25.49
#